data_AF-A0A3N4HGN2-F1
#
_entry.id   AF-A0A3N4HGN2-F1
#
_cell.length_a   1.000
_cell.length_b   1.000
_cell.length_c   1.000
_cell.angle_alpha   90.00
_cell.angle_beta   90.00
_cell.angle_gamma   90.00
#
_symmetry.space_group_name_H-M   'P 1'
#
loop_
_entity.id
_entity.type
_entity.pdbx_description
1 polymer ?
#
loop_
_entity_poly.entity_id
_entity_poly.type
_entity_poly.pdbx_seq_one_letter_code
_entity_poly.pdbx_strand_id
1 'polypeptide(L)' 'MTKPFTPNDLLRYIYQEMSEGENEKLVQALHEDRSLMQEYLEMLSTIELLDDLILEPSEKVVKGILRKAHSTGLEKIKSF' A
#
# COMPACT_ATOMS: atom_id res chain seq x y z
N MET A 1 -31.50 -2.86 11.75
CA MET A 1 -30.21 -3.58 11.82
C MET A 1 -29.17 -2.71 11.15
N THR A 2 -28.25 -2.13 11.91
CA THR A 2 -27.05 -1.50 11.37
C THR A 2 -26.08 -2.61 10.96
N LYS A 3 -25.63 -2.59 9.71
CA LYS A 3 -24.57 -3.50 9.25
C LYS A 3 -23.27 -3.10 9.99
N PRO A 4 -22.57 -4.03 10.66
CA PRO A 4 -21.30 -3.69 11.29
C PRO A 4 -20.28 -3.30 10.23
N PHE A 5 -19.42 -2.32 10.55
CA PHE A 5 -18.28 -1.97 9.70
C PHE A 5 -17.27 -3.11 9.69
N THR A 6 -16.62 -3.30 8.56
CA THR A 6 -15.63 -4.35 8.33
C THR A 6 -14.23 -3.74 8.17
N PRO A 7 -13.15 -4.54 8.29
CA PRO A 7 -11.80 -4.07 7.98
C PRO A 7 -11.68 -3.46 6.58
N ASN A 8 -12.45 -3.96 5.60
CA ASN A 8 -12.46 -3.38 4.25
C ASN A 8 -13.08 -1.98 4.20
N ASP A 9 -14.03 -1.68 5.08
CA ASP A 9 -14.60 -0.32 5.18
C ASP A 9 -13.58 0.65 5.78
N LEU A 10 -12.75 0.20 6.74
CA LEU A 10 -11.63 0.98 7.27
C LEU A 10 -10.57 1.27 6.19
N LEU A 11 -10.24 0.28 5.35
CA LEU A 11 -9.32 0.50 4.22
C LEU A 11 -9.87 1.53 3.24
N ARG A 12 -11.14 1.37 2.81
CA ARG A 12 -11.80 2.34 1.93
C ARG A 12 -11.80 3.73 2.54
N TYR A 13 -11.98 3.86 3.85
CA TYR A 13 -11.90 5.15 4.54
C TYR A 13 -10.49 5.75 4.48
N ILE A 14 -9.47 4.96 4.83
CA ILE A 14 -8.06 5.40 4.82
C ILE A 14 -7.63 5.87 3.43
N TYR A 15 -8.02 5.13 2.39
CA TYR A 15 -7.74 5.49 1.00
C TYR A 15 -8.74 6.48 0.37
N GLN A 16 -9.67 7.03 1.17
CA GLN A 16 -10.65 8.03 0.74
C GLN A 16 -11.58 7.56 -0.40
N GLU A 17 -11.92 6.27 -0.40
CA GLU A 17 -12.78 5.57 -1.37
C GLU A 17 -14.25 5.45 -0.90
N MET A 18 -14.65 6.29 0.05
CA MET A 18 -15.99 6.34 0.62
C MET A 18 -16.67 7.66 0.26
N SER A 19 -17.98 7.61 0.05
CA SER A 19 -18.78 8.83 -0.10
C SER A 19 -18.85 9.58 1.24
N GLU A 20 -19.16 10.88 1.18
CA GLU A 20 -19.27 11.74 2.37
C GLU A 20 -20.25 11.16 3.42
N GLY A 21 -21.43 10.71 2.99
CA GLY A 21 -22.42 10.10 3.89
C GLY A 21 -22.02 8.72 4.44
N GLU A 22 -21.10 8.01 3.79
CA GLU A 22 -20.48 6.81 4.37
C GLU A 22 -19.40 7.18 5.38
N ASN A 23 -18.60 8.21 5.10
CA ASN A 23 -17.57 8.73 6.01
C ASN A 23 -18.17 9.18 7.33
N GLU A 24 -19.23 9.98 7.31
CA GLU A 24 -19.88 10.47 8.53
C GLU A 24 -20.35 9.33 9.43
N LYS A 25 -20.95 8.29 8.84
CA LYS A 25 -21.42 7.10 9.58
C LYS A 25 -20.26 6.31 10.19
N LEU A 26 -19.16 6.16 9.44
CA LEU A 26 -17.99 5.46 9.95
C LEU A 26 -17.33 6.26 11.07
N VAL A 27 -17.18 7.58 10.91
CA VAL A 27 -16.64 8.46 11.96
C VAL A 27 -17.49 8.35 13.23
N GLN A 28 -18.81 8.35 13.12
CA GLN A 28 -19.67 8.14 14.27
C GLN A 28 -19.43 6.77 14.93
N ALA A 29 -19.36 5.69 14.15
CA ALA A 29 -19.09 4.36 14.68
C ALA A 29 -17.71 4.24 15.34
N LEU A 30 -16.68 4.91 14.81
CA LEU A 30 -15.35 4.96 15.41
C LEU A 30 -15.37 5.64 16.80
N HIS A 31 -16.23 6.63 17.02
CA HIS A 31 -16.38 7.26 18.33
C HIS A 31 -17.12 6.37 19.35
N GLU A 32 -18.07 5.57 18.87
CA GLU A 32 -18.94 4.74 19.70
C GLU A 32 -18.33 3.36 20.01
N ASP A 33 -17.53 2.81 19.09
CA ASP A 33 -16.93 1.48 19.18
C ASP A 33 -15.41 1.53 19.35
N ARG A 34 -14.96 1.22 20.57
CA ARG A 34 -13.53 1.19 20.92
C ARG A 34 -12.76 0.09 20.19
N SER A 35 -13.39 -1.04 19.88
CA SER A 35 -12.74 -2.13 19.14
C SER A 35 -12.46 -1.70 17.72
N LEU A 36 -13.45 -1.07 17.08
CA LEU A 36 -13.30 -0.53 15.73
C LEU A 36 -12.23 0.56 15.66
N MET A 37 -12.16 1.44 16.67
CA MET A 37 -11.10 2.44 16.78
C MET A 37 -9.72 1.80 16.92
N GLN A 38 -9.60 0.74 17.71
CA GLN A 38 -8.34 0.02 17.88
C GLN A 38 -7.88 -0.62 16.56
N GLU A 39 -8.80 -1.28 15.82
CA GLU A 39 -8.52 -1.84 14.49
C GLU A 39 -8.08 -0.75 13.50
N TYR A 40 -8.71 0.42 13.54
CA TYR A 40 -8.33 1.56 12.71
C TYR A 40 -6.89 2.03 12.99
N LEU A 41 -6.51 2.18 14.27
CA LEU A 41 -5.16 2.57 14.67
C LEU A 41 -4.10 1.53 14.27
N GLU A 42 -4.41 0.24 14.42
CA GLU A 42 -3.53 -0.86 13.99
C GLU A 42 -3.30 -0.86 12.48
N MET A 43 -4.35 -0.55 11.70
CA MET A 43 -4.25 -0.44 10.25
C MET A 43 -3.38 0.74 9.82
N LEU A 44 -3.52 1.90 10.47
CA LEU A 44 -2.64 3.05 10.22
C LEU A 44 -1.17 2.71 10.53
N SER A 45 -0.90 2.10 11.69
CA SER A 45 0.46 1.69 12.04
C SER A 45 1.03 0.67 11.06
N THR A 46 0.21 -0.25 10.55
CA THR A 46 0.64 -1.21 9.53
C THR A 46 1.01 -0.51 8.22
N ILE A 47 0.26 0.51 7.80
CA ILE A 47 0.57 1.28 6.60
C ILE A 47 1.89 2.04 6.77
N GLU A 48 2.12 2.68 7.92
CA GLU A 48 3.40 3.33 8.21
C GLU A 48 4.58 2.36 8.12
N LEU A 49 4.44 1.14 8.67
CA LEU A 49 5.47 0.10 8.58
C LEU A 49 5.71 -0.38 7.13
N LEU A 50 4.68 -0.38 6.29
CA LEU A 50 4.81 -0.74 4.88
C LEU A 50 5.47 0.37 4.07
N ASP A 51 5.22 1.63 4.39
CA ASP A 51 5.87 2.77 3.75
C ASP A 51 7.38 2.82 4.06
N ASP A 52 7.77 2.41 5.27
CA ASP A 52 9.17 2.30 5.69
C ASP A 52 9.89 1.06 5.10
N LEU A 53 9.15 0.14 4.48
CA LEU A 53 9.71 -1.11 3.98
C LEU A 53 10.53 -0.88 2.70
N ILE A 54 11.86 -0.80 2.85
CA ILE A 54 12.78 -0.78 1.72
C ILE A 54 12.95 -2.20 1.17
N LEU A 55 12.35 -2.47 0.01
CA LEU A 55 12.51 -3.74 -0.70
C LEU A 55 13.59 -3.63 -1.77
N GLU A 56 14.57 -4.53 -1.71
CA GLU A 56 15.58 -4.67 -2.77
C GLU A 56 15.27 -5.90 -3.65
N PRO A 57 15.45 -5.78 -4.98
CA PRO A 57 15.33 -6.93 -5.86
C PRO A 57 16.42 -7.96 -5.56
N SER A 58 16.09 -9.24 -5.68
CA SER A 58 17.10 -10.29 -5.52
C SER A 58 18.27 -10.13 -6.50
N GLU A 59 19.49 -10.47 -6.05
CA GLU A 59 20.70 -10.34 -6.86
C GLU A 59 20.60 -11.07 -8.21
N LYS A 60 19.89 -12.20 -8.24
CA LYS A 60 19.60 -12.96 -9.46
C LYS A 60 18.85 -12.14 -10.51
N VAL A 61 17.85 -11.37 -10.08
CA VAL A 61 17.04 -10.51 -10.97
C VAL A 61 17.90 -9.36 -11.48
N VAL A 62 18.66 -8.71 -10.59
CA VAL A 62 19.59 -7.63 -10.95
C VAL A 62 20.59 -8.10 -12.02
N LYS A 63 21.25 -9.25 -11.79
CA LYS A 63 22.18 -9.86 -12.76
C LYS A 63 21.51 -10.21 -14.09
N GLY A 64 20.26 -10.68 -14.05
CA GLY A 64 19.46 -10.98 -15.23
C GLY A 64 19.21 -9.74 -16.10
N ILE A 65 18.80 -8.64 -15.49
CA ILE A 65 18.56 -7.35 -16.15
C ILE A 65 19.86 -6.81 -16.76
N LEU A 66 20.95 -6.77 -15.98
CA LEU A 66 22.25 -6.29 -16.45
C LEU A 66 22.74 -7.09 -17.66
N ARG A 67 22.65 -8.41 -17.61
CA ARG A 67 23.02 -9.29 -18.74
C ARG A 67 22.17 -8.99 -19.97
N LYS A 68 20.86 -8.80 -19.79
CA LYS A 68 19.96 -8.47 -20.91
C LYS A 68 20.33 -7.14 -21.53
N ALA A 69 20.53 -6.09 -20.74
CA ALA A 69 20.93 -4.77 -21.21
C ALA A 69 22.24 -4.82 -22.00
N HIS A 70 23.27 -5.52 -21.51
CA HIS A 70 24.53 -5.72 -22.22
C HIS A 70 24.37 -6.46 -23.56
N SER A 71 23.43 -7.40 -23.64
CA SER A 71 23.19 -8.17 -24.88
C SER A 71 22.37 -7.44 -25.94
N THR A 72 21.58 -6.44 -25.55
CA THR A 72 20.63 -5.76 -26.47
C THR A 72 20.92 -4.28 -26.72
N GLY A 73 21.86 -3.64 -26.01
CA GLY A 73 21.95 -2.18 -26.03
C GLY A 73 23.28 -1.57 -25.60
N LEU A 74 24.39 -2.00 -26.19
CA LEU A 74 25.50 -1.07 -26.46
C LEU A 74 25.88 -1.28 -27.92
N GLU A 75 25.44 -0.37 -28.80
CA GLU A 75 26.10 -0.23 -30.09
C GLU A 75 27.61 -0.18 -29.83
N LYS A 76 28.36 -1.06 -30.50
CA LYS A 76 29.81 -0.96 -30.52
C LYS A 76 30.12 0.40 -31.12
N ILE A 77 30.44 1.39 -30.28
CA ILE A 77 31.07 2.62 -30.75
C ILE A 77 32.36 2.14 -31.43
N LYS A 78 32.38 2.14 -32.77
CA LYS A 78 33.59 1.87 -33.53
C LYS A 78 34.59 2.95 -33.14
N SER A 79 35.64 2.57 -32.43
CA SER A 79 36.83 3.40 -32.24
C SER A 79 37.37 3.74 -33.62
N PHE A 80 37.44 5.04 -33.94
CA PHE A 80 38.11 5.57 -35.13
C PHE A 80 39.62 5.44 -35.00
#